data_AF-A0A967Z4S8-F1
#
_entry.id   AF-A0A967Z4S8-F1
#
_cell.length_a   1.000
_cell.length_b   1.000
_cell.length_c   1.000
_cell.angle_alpha   90.00
_cell.angle_beta   90.00
_cell.angle_gamma   90.00
#
_symmetry.space_group_name_H-M   'P 1'
#
loop_
_entity.id
_entity.type
_entity.pdbx_description
1 polymer ?
#
loop_
_entity_poly.entity_id
_entity_poly.type
_entity_poly.pdbx_seq_one_letter_code
_entity_poly.pdbx_strand_id
1 'polypeptide(L)'
;QAGEEFAALSSAEGVDADFKIRHGEPLTQILEEIEELSPDLVITGAKALTAWGRFRSANVPMRLKRKLSGRTSIISIEPAVGGTDV
;
A
#
# COMPACT_ATOMS: atom_id res chain seq x y z
N GLN A 1 -3.00 18.85 -5.39
CA GLN A 1 -2.45 19.00 -4.03
C GLN A 1 -1.76 17.74 -3.52
N ALA A 2 -2.46 16.65 -3.11
CA ALA A 2 -1.79 15.50 -2.48
C ALA A 2 -0.67 14.85 -3.33
N GLY A 3 -0.86 14.71 -4.65
CA GLY A 3 0.17 14.17 -5.54
C GLY A 3 1.37 15.09 -5.75
N GLU A 4 1.14 16.41 -5.81
CA GLU A 4 2.21 17.41 -5.97
C GLU A 4 3.08 17.49 -4.72
N GLU A 5 2.46 17.42 -3.54
CA GLU A 5 3.16 17.38 -2.26
C GLU A 5 4.02 16.11 -2.14
N PHE A 6 3.46 14.94 -2.49
CA PHE A 6 4.20 13.67 -2.47
C PHE A 6 5.40 13.68 -3.43
N ALA A 7 5.21 14.18 -4.65
CA ALA A 7 6.28 14.30 -5.63
C ALA A 7 7.39 15.25 -5.16
N ALA A 8 7.02 16.40 -4.57
CA ALA A 8 7.98 17.35 -4.03
C ALA A 8 8.82 16.74 -2.89
N LEU A 9 8.17 16.04 -1.95
CA LEU A 9 8.86 15.37 -0.84
C LEU A 9 9.77 14.25 -1.34
N SER A 10 9.30 13.42 -2.26
CA SER A 10 10.09 12.32 -2.82
C SER A 10 11.32 12.85 -3.56
N SER A 11 11.15 13.89 -4.37
CA SER A 11 12.25 14.52 -5.12
C SER A 11 13.30 15.15 -4.18
N ALA A 12 12.86 15.78 -3.08
CA ALA A 12 13.77 16.33 -2.07
C ALA A 12 14.67 15.25 -1.43
N GLU A 13 14.18 14.01 -1.34
CA GLU A 13 14.91 12.83 -0.87
C GLU A 13 15.68 12.10 -1.99
N GLY A 14 15.67 12.63 -3.22
CA GLY A 14 16.32 12.02 -4.38
C GLY A 14 15.61 10.76 -4.90
N VAL A 15 14.32 10.59 -4.58
CA VAL A 15 13.48 9.48 -5.03
C VAL A 15 12.66 9.91 -6.23
N ASP A 16 12.78 9.19 -7.33
CA ASP A 16 11.87 9.32 -8.48
C ASP A 16 10.55 8.60 -8.15
N ALA A 17 9.45 9.33 -8.19
CA ALA A 17 8.18 8.85 -7.64
C ALA A 17 6.99 9.32 -8.47
N ASP A 18 6.14 8.36 -8.84
CA ASP A 18 4.84 8.59 -9.45
C ASP A 18 3.71 8.47 -8.43
N PHE A 19 2.73 9.38 -8.52
CA PHE A 19 1.53 9.34 -7.70
C PHE A 19 0.30 9.04 -8.54
N LYS A 20 -0.45 8.00 -8.14
CA LYS A 20 -1.65 7.55 -8.85
C LYS A 20 -2.83 7.40 -7.88
N ILE A 21 -3.98 7.96 -8.24
CA ILE A 21 -5.27 7.69 -7.59
C ILE A 21 -6.02 6.65 -8.41
N ARG A 22 -6.61 5.67 -7.72
CA ARG A 22 -7.44 4.62 -8.31
C ARG A 22 -8.81 4.62 -7.63
N HIS A 23 -9.83 4.23 -8.38
CA HIS A 23 -11.20 4.08 -7.89
C HIS A 23 -11.71 2.68 -8.23
N GLY A 24 -12.35 2.00 -7.28
CA GLY A 24 -12.85 0.64 -7.47
C GLY A 24 -12.59 -0.24 -6.25
N GLU A 25 -12.66 -1.57 -6.44
CA GLU A 25 -12.29 -2.52 -5.39
C GLU A 25 -10.76 -2.49 -5.20
N PRO A 26 -10.25 -2.23 -3.97
CA PRO A 26 -8.84 -1.98 -3.76
C PRO A 26 -7.91 -3.13 -4.16
N LEU A 27 -8.28 -4.39 -3.88
CA LEU A 27 -7.43 -5.52 -4.23
C LEU A 27 -7.33 -5.66 -5.75
N THR A 28 -8.44 -5.51 -6.47
CA THR A 28 -8.44 -5.57 -7.95
C THR A 28 -7.54 -4.48 -8.52
N GLN A 29 -7.70 -3.23 -8.08
CA GLN A 29 -6.87 -2.11 -8.58
C GLN A 29 -5.38 -2.30 -8.28
N ILE A 30 -5.03 -2.83 -7.11
CA ILE A 30 -3.63 -3.10 -6.76
C ILE A 30 -3.06 -4.25 -7.62
N LEU A 31 -3.84 -5.31 -7.86
CA LEU A 31 -3.39 -6.43 -8.69
C LEU A 31 -3.19 -6.01 -10.15
N GLU A 32 -4.09 -5.20 -10.70
CA GLU A 32 -3.96 -4.63 -12.05
C GLU A 32 -2.68 -3.80 -12.17
N GLU A 33 -2.40 -2.91 -11.21
CA GLU A 33 -1.18 -2.10 -11.21
C GLU A 33 0.10 -2.96 -11.10
N ILE A 34 0.07 -4.02 -10.30
CA ILE A 34 1.19 -4.97 -10.17
C ILE A 34 1.39 -5.74 -11.48
N GLU A 35 0.32 -6.14 -12.17
CA GLU A 35 0.41 -6.81 -13.47
C GLU A 35 1.00 -5.87 -14.53
N GLU A 36 0.55 -4.62 -14.57
CA GLU A 36 1.01 -3.59 -15.51
C GLU A 36 2.49 -3.19 -15.28
N LEU A 37 2.87 -2.90 -14.04
CA LEU A 37 4.22 -2.42 -13.71
C LEU A 37 5.23 -3.54 -13.45
N SER A 38 4.75 -4.74 -13.11
CA SER A 38 5.58 -5.88 -12.70
C SER A 38 6.65 -5.51 -11.66
N PRO A 39 6.29 -4.87 -10.53
CA PRO A 39 7.25 -4.47 -9.52
C PRO A 39 7.92 -5.69 -8.86
N ASP A 40 9.17 -5.53 -8.44
CA ASP A 40 9.89 -6.53 -7.64
C ASP A 40 9.50 -6.49 -6.14
N LEU A 41 8.96 -5.37 -5.68
CA LEU A 41 8.54 -5.12 -4.30
C LEU A 41 7.24 -4.32 -4.22
N VAL A 42 6.32 -4.81 -3.40
CA VAL A 42 5.10 -4.10 -3.00
C VAL A 42 5.17 -3.81 -1.51
N ILE A 43 5.02 -2.53 -1.15
CA ILE A 43 4.97 -2.09 0.25
C ILE A 43 3.52 -1.71 0.60
N THR A 44 3.03 -2.24 1.72
CA THR A 44 1.67 -1.99 2.22
C THR A 44 1.70 -1.57 3.68
N GLY A 45 0.78 -0.72 4.11
CA GLY A 45 0.52 -0.51 5.54
C GLY A 45 -0.43 -1.58 6.09
N ALA A 46 -0.22 -2.05 7.31
CA ALA A 46 -1.02 -3.11 7.92
C ALA A 46 -2.00 -2.64 9.02
N LYS A 47 -2.09 -1.32 9.27
CA LYS A 47 -2.97 -0.77 10.31
C LYS A 47 -4.41 -1.26 10.14
N ALA A 48 -4.94 -1.93 11.17
CA ALA A 48 -6.36 -2.24 11.29
C ALA A 48 -7.15 -0.92 11.39
N LEU A 49 -7.85 -0.57 10.32
CA LEU A 49 -8.59 0.69 10.21
C LEU A 49 -9.91 0.59 10.97
N THR A 50 -9.89 0.77 12.30
CA THR A 50 -11.11 1.03 13.08
C THR A 50 -11.85 2.29 12.61
N ALA A 51 -11.17 3.20 11.87
CA ALA A 51 -11.71 4.43 11.31
C ALA A 51 -12.31 4.33 9.89
N TRP A 52 -12.21 3.18 9.20
CA TRP A 52 -12.87 2.92 7.91
C TRP A 52 -13.99 1.88 8.06
N GLY A 53 -14.89 2.11 9.02
CA GLY A 53 -15.93 1.18 9.49
C GLY A 53 -16.97 0.66 8.47
N ARG A 54 -16.72 0.75 7.16
CA ARG A 54 -17.58 0.19 6.11
C ARG A 54 -16.88 -0.65 5.05
N PHE A 55 -15.55 -0.63 4.96
CA PHE A 55 -14.83 -1.58 4.11
C PHE A 55 -14.39 -2.74 4.97
N ARG A 56 -14.99 -3.92 4.75
CA ARG A 56 -14.39 -5.19 5.19
C ARG A 56 -13.08 -5.36 4.42
N SER A 57 -12.00 -4.69 4.84
CA SER A 57 -10.63 -4.99 4.44
C SER A 57 -10.29 -6.35 5.05
N ALA A 58 -10.85 -7.41 4.47
CA ALA A 58 -10.42 -8.77 4.72
C ALA A 58 -8.98 -8.88 4.21
N ASN A 59 -8.03 -8.47 5.07
CA ASN A 59 -6.59 -8.61 4.95
C ASN A 59 -6.06 -8.46 3.50
N VAL A 60 -6.19 -7.27 2.89
CA VAL A 60 -5.67 -7.01 1.54
C VAL A 60 -4.21 -7.46 1.38
N PRO A 61 -3.29 -7.17 2.34
CA PRO A 61 -1.92 -7.68 2.27
C PRO A 61 -1.83 -9.22 2.22
N MET A 62 -2.66 -9.91 3.02
CA MET A 62 -2.75 -11.37 3.01
C MET A 62 -3.32 -11.90 1.69
N ARG A 63 -4.32 -11.23 1.11
CA ARG A 63 -4.90 -11.60 -0.19
C ARG A 63 -3.92 -11.36 -1.33
N LEU A 64 -3.14 -10.29 -1.28
CA LEU A 64 -2.04 -10.01 -2.20
C LEU A 64 -0.97 -11.10 -2.10
N LYS A 65 -0.47 -11.39 -0.90
CA LYS A 65 0.53 -12.45 -0.69
C LYS A 65 0.10 -13.81 -1.25
N ARG A 66 -1.19 -14.14 -1.19
CA ARG A 66 -1.73 -15.39 -1.77
C ARG A 66 -1.83 -15.39 -3.29
N LYS A 67 -1.95 -14.22 -3.92
CA LYS A 67 -2.14 -14.06 -5.37
C LYS A 67 -0.85 -13.72 -6.10
N LEU A 68 0.12 -13.12 -5.42
CA LEU A 68 1.43 -12.83 -5.97
C LEU A 68 2.20 -14.13 -6.22
N SER A 69 2.65 -14.30 -7.46
CA SER A 69 3.60 -15.36 -7.83
C SER A 69 5.03 -14.88 -7.53
N GLY A 70 5.96 -15.81 -7.30
CA GLY A 70 7.24 -15.59 -6.61
C GLY A 70 8.25 -14.58 -7.20
N ARG A 71 7.89 -13.77 -8.20
CA ARG A 71 8.71 -12.66 -8.72
C ARG A 71 8.54 -11.35 -7.95
N THR A 72 7.37 -11.11 -7.34
CA THR A 72 7.09 -9.87 -6.60
C THR A 72 7.07 -10.15 -5.11
N SER A 73 7.97 -9.49 -4.37
CA SER A 73 8.02 -9.52 -2.91
C SER A 73 6.96 -8.58 -2.32
N ILE A 74 6.46 -8.90 -1.12
CA ILE A 74 5.54 -8.02 -0.40
C ILE A 74 6.01 -7.80 1.04
N ILE A 75 6.05 -6.54 1.45
CA ILE A 75 6.34 -6.12 2.82
C ILE A 75 5.12 -5.38 3.36
N SER A 76 4.70 -5.75 4.57
CA SER A 76 3.63 -5.08 5.29
C SER A 76 4.23 -4.37 6.51
N ILE A 77 4.09 -3.06 6.54
CA ILE A 77 4.55 -2.22 7.64
C ILE A 77 3.44 -2.15 8.69
N GLU A 78 3.67 -2.81 9.82
CA GLU A 78 2.81 -2.71 11.00
C GLU A 78 3.09 -1.40 11.73
N PRO A 79 2.07 -0.71 12.27
CA PRO A 79 2.32 0.39 13.18
C PRO A 79 3.08 -0.14 14.40
N ALA A 80 4.06 0.62 14.89
CA ALA A 80 4.67 0.34 16.17
C ALA A 80 3.54 0.25 17.22
N VAL A 81 3.48 -0.86 17.96
CA VAL A 81 2.55 -0.99 19.09
C VAL A 81 2.95 0.08 20.09
N GLY A 82 2.19 1.19 20.12
CA GLY A 82 2.33 2.17 21.18
C GLY A 82 2.03 1.48 22.50
N GLY A 83 3.00 1.52 23.41
CA GLY A 83 2.77 1.19 24.80
C GLY A 83 1.54 1.94 25.29
N THR A 84 0.69 1.25 26.03
CA THR A 84 -0.24 1.89 26.94
C THR A 84 0.59 2.68 27.93
N ASP A 85 0.79 3.97 27.67
CA ASP A 85 1.12 4.88 28.74
C ASP A 85 -0.12 5.00 29.64
N VAL A 86 0.17 4.67 30.90
CA VAL A 86 -0.64 4.63 32.12
C VAL A 86 -1.72 5.70 32.27
#